data_AF-A0A3Q9I4K9-F1
#
_entry.id   AF-A0A3Q9I4K9-F1
#
_cell.length_a   1.000
_cell.length_b   1.000
_cell.length_c   1.000
_cell.angle_alpha   90.00
_cell.angle_beta   90.00
_cell.angle_gamma   90.00
#
_symmetry.space_group_name_H-M   'P 1'
#
loop_
_entity.id
_entity.type
_entity.pdbx_description
1 polymer ?
#
loop_
_entity_poly.entity_id
_entity_poly.type
_entity_poly.pdbx_seq_one_letter_code
_entity_poly.pdbx_strand_id
1 'polypeptide(L)'
;MAGFRSKRERLTGRKETGRFLALPHAVIQSEAFESLSGNSIKLLVQLASQYKGRNNGQLTASFAVLKEKGWKSKTTLARCIQELIDAGFIVKTRQGSYPKTLSLYAITWQVLDDDLNGVYDGEISALVGRRLSVFKK
;
A
#
# COMPACT_ATOMS: atom_id res chain seq x y z
N MET A 1 -8.56 -18.62 -30.80
CA MET A 1 -7.30 -18.13 -30.21
C MET A 1 -7.04 -18.87 -28.89
N ALA A 2 -6.14 -19.85 -28.86
CA ALA A 2 -5.84 -20.59 -27.63
C ALA A 2 -5.00 -19.70 -26.68
N GLY A 3 -5.50 -19.46 -25.46
CA GLY A 3 -4.83 -18.62 -24.46
C GLY A 3 -3.53 -19.25 -23.94
N PHE A 4 -2.52 -18.42 -23.71
CA PHE A 4 -1.24 -18.87 -23.16
C PHE A 4 -1.42 -19.39 -21.73
N ARG A 5 -1.18 -20.69 -21.52
CA ARG A 5 -1.30 -21.36 -20.21
C ARG A 5 0.01 -21.26 -19.43
N SER A 6 -0.08 -21.02 -18.12
CA SER A 6 1.10 -20.97 -17.27
C SER A 6 1.76 -22.35 -17.12
N LYS A 7 3.06 -22.40 -16.78
CA LYS A 7 3.78 -23.67 -16.55
C LYS A 7 3.08 -24.55 -15.50
N ARG A 8 2.61 -23.95 -14.40
CA ARG A 8 1.89 -24.65 -13.32
C ARG A 8 0.54 -25.20 -13.79
N GLU A 9 -0.20 -24.43 -14.58
CA GLU A 9 -1.47 -24.85 -15.16
C GLU A 9 -1.30 -26.04 -16.10
N ARG A 10 -0.23 -26.04 -16.91
CA ARG A 10 0.11 -27.18 -17.78
C ARG A 10 0.47 -28.44 -17.02
N LEU A 11 1.16 -28.31 -15.88
CA LEU A 11 1.68 -29.45 -15.12
C LEU A 11 0.68 -30.03 -14.11
N THR A 12 -0.16 -29.18 -13.51
CA THR A 12 -1.02 -29.58 -12.37
C THR A 12 -2.51 -29.49 -12.67
N GLY A 13 -2.89 -28.89 -13.81
CA GLY A 13 -4.28 -28.52 -14.10
C GLY A 13 -4.81 -27.38 -13.23
N ARG A 14 -4.03 -26.90 -12.25
CA ARG A 14 -4.41 -25.83 -11.33
C ARG A 14 -3.97 -24.49 -11.89
N LYS A 15 -4.93 -23.58 -11.98
CA LYS A 15 -4.73 -22.20 -12.36
C LYS A 15 -4.92 -21.33 -11.12
N GLU A 16 -3.89 -20.56 -10.77
CA GLU A 16 -4.07 -19.47 -9.81
C GLU A 16 -4.90 -18.38 -10.52
N THR A 17 -6.11 -18.12 -10.01
CA THR A 17 -6.99 -17.09 -10.57
C THR A 17 -7.02 -15.86 -9.68
N GLY A 18 -6.69 -14.70 -10.23
CA GLY A 18 -6.75 -13.42 -9.53
C GLY A 18 -5.38 -12.77 -9.31
N ARG A 19 -5.40 -11.63 -8.61
CA ARG A 19 -4.20 -10.90 -8.18
C ARG A 19 -3.90 -11.24 -6.72
N PHE A 20 -2.62 -11.24 -6.35
CA PHE A 20 -2.17 -11.45 -4.98
C PHE A 20 -1.48 -10.20 -4.45
N LEU A 21 -1.48 -10.04 -3.14
CA LEU A 21 -0.68 -9.05 -2.44
C LEU A 21 0.67 -9.69 -2.09
N ALA A 22 1.76 -9.11 -2.60
CA ALA A 22 3.10 -9.47 -2.17
C ALA A 22 3.46 -8.70 -0.88
N LEU A 23 3.51 -9.42 0.23
CA LEU A 23 4.02 -8.94 1.51
C LEU A 23 5.32 -9.69 1.83
N PRO A 24 6.51 -9.06 1.64
CA PRO A 24 7.78 -9.75 1.82
C PRO A 24 7.99 -10.19 3.28
N HIS A 25 8.62 -11.35 3.49
CA HIS A 25 8.92 -11.86 4.84
C HIS A 25 9.69 -10.85 5.71
N ALA A 26 10.64 -10.12 5.11
CA ALA A 26 11.40 -9.09 5.82
C ALA A 26 10.51 -7.96 6.40
N VAL A 27 9.34 -7.70 5.79
CA VAL A 27 8.36 -6.73 6.30
C VAL A 27 7.62 -7.33 7.50
N ILE A 28 7.14 -8.56 7.36
CA ILE A 28 6.35 -9.27 8.39
C ILE A 28 7.18 -9.57 9.64
N GLN A 29 8.45 -9.94 9.44
CA GLN A 29 9.38 -10.31 10.51
C GLN A 29 10.09 -9.10 11.14
N SER A 30 9.69 -7.88 10.80
CA SER A 30 10.25 -6.68 11.42
C SER A 30 9.58 -6.43 12.76
N GLU A 31 10.35 -5.96 13.76
CA GLU A 31 9.82 -5.57 15.07
C GLU A 31 8.73 -4.49 14.93
N ALA A 32 8.91 -3.57 13.97
CA ALA A 32 7.91 -2.57 13.62
C ALA A 32 6.56 -3.22 13.26
N PHE A 33 6.53 -4.34 12.54
CA PHE A 33 5.29 -5.03 12.15
C PHE A 33 4.64 -5.73 13.34
N GLU A 34 5.44 -6.37 14.19
CA GLU A 34 4.96 -7.06 15.40
C GLU A 34 4.34 -6.07 16.40
N SER A 35 4.85 -4.83 16.44
CA SER A 35 4.34 -3.77 17.30
C SER A 35 3.01 -3.14 16.83
N LEU A 36 2.60 -3.37 15.57
CA LEU A 36 1.40 -2.76 15.00
C LEU A 36 0.11 -3.27 15.65
N SER A 37 -0.83 -2.35 15.86
CA SER A 37 -2.20 -2.71 16.21
C SER A 37 -2.88 -3.50 15.09
N GLY A 38 -3.79 -4.42 15.46
CA GLY A 38 -4.51 -5.26 14.48
C GLY A 38 -5.32 -4.45 13.45
N ASN A 39 -5.82 -3.27 13.84
CA ASN A 39 -6.50 -2.36 12.90
C ASN A 39 -5.53 -1.74 11.89
N SER A 40 -4.29 -1.44 12.30
CA SER A 40 -3.25 -0.92 11.42
C SER A 40 -2.75 -1.98 10.45
N ILE A 41 -2.60 -3.24 10.90
CA ILE A 41 -2.34 -4.37 9.99
C ILE A 41 -3.47 -4.52 8.96
N LYS A 42 -4.74 -4.45 9.40
CA LYS A 42 -5.90 -4.48 8.48
C LYS A 42 -5.84 -3.33 7.46
N LEU A 43 -5.54 -2.12 7.90
CA LEU A 43 -5.39 -0.95 7.02
C LEU A 43 -4.26 -1.16 6.03
N LEU A 44 -3.11 -1.66 6.48
CA LEU A 44 -1.93 -1.91 5.65
C LEU A 44 -2.25 -2.88 4.52
N VAL A 45 -2.90 -4.00 4.83
CA VAL A 45 -3.33 -4.99 3.84
C VAL A 45 -4.34 -4.37 2.86
N GLN A 46 -5.29 -3.56 3.34
CA GLN A 46 -6.27 -2.91 2.48
C GLN A 46 -5.64 -1.86 1.56
N LEU A 47 -4.68 -1.08 2.03
CA LEU A 47 -3.91 -0.16 1.19
C LEU A 47 -3.09 -0.93 0.16
N ALA A 48 -2.34 -1.94 0.60
CA ALA A 48 -1.49 -2.72 -0.29
C ALA A 48 -2.31 -3.51 -1.33
N SER A 49 -3.55 -3.91 -1.01
CA SER A 49 -4.47 -4.53 -1.99
C SER A 49 -4.89 -3.61 -3.14
N GLN A 50 -4.76 -2.29 -2.97
CA GLN A 50 -5.02 -1.32 -4.05
C GLN A 50 -3.85 -1.25 -5.04
N TYR A 51 -2.67 -1.79 -4.69
CA TYR A 51 -1.52 -1.79 -5.56
C TYR A 51 -1.70 -2.80 -6.71
N LYS A 52 -1.49 -2.33 -7.93
CA LYS A 52 -1.70 -3.05 -9.19
C LYS A 52 -0.39 -3.22 -9.97
N GLY A 53 0.75 -2.91 -9.36
CA GLY A 53 2.08 -3.00 -9.97
C GLY A 53 2.61 -1.72 -10.61
N ARG A 54 1.77 -0.68 -10.78
CA ARG A 54 2.10 0.60 -11.47
C ARG A 54 1.31 1.78 -10.89
N ASN A 55 1.05 1.78 -9.60
CA ASN A 55 0.28 2.84 -8.94
C ASN A 55 0.66 3.03 -7.46
N ASN A 56 1.86 2.60 -7.06
CA ASN A 56 2.39 2.87 -5.75
C ASN A 56 2.61 4.37 -5.60
N GLY A 57 1.97 4.96 -4.60
CA GLY A 57 1.86 6.42 -4.44
C GLY A 57 0.52 7.00 -4.85
N GLN A 58 -0.40 6.19 -5.40
CA GLN A 58 -1.79 6.57 -5.65
C GLN A 58 -2.77 5.78 -4.77
N LEU A 59 -2.31 5.20 -3.66
CA LEU A 59 -3.15 4.43 -2.75
C LEU A 59 -3.97 5.40 -1.87
N THR A 60 -5.25 5.10 -1.64
CA THR A 60 -6.12 5.97 -0.85
C THR A 60 -6.56 5.33 0.45
N ALA A 61 -6.49 6.10 1.54
CA ALA A 61 -7.09 5.79 2.83
C ALA A 61 -8.35 6.65 3.09
N SER A 62 -9.08 7.05 2.03
CA SER A 62 -10.30 7.84 2.19
C SER A 62 -11.35 7.08 3.01
N PHE A 63 -11.94 7.74 4.00
CA PHE A 63 -12.97 7.14 4.84
C PHE A 63 -14.19 6.69 4.02
N ALA A 64 -14.57 7.41 2.96
CA ALA A 64 -15.70 7.01 2.13
C ALA A 64 -15.47 5.63 1.47
N VAL A 65 -14.26 5.40 0.93
CA VAL A 65 -13.86 4.14 0.31
C VAL A 65 -13.71 3.03 1.36
N LEU A 66 -13.10 3.35 2.50
CA LEU A 66 -12.84 2.36 3.55
C LEU A 66 -14.09 2.01 4.36
N LYS A 67 -15.10 2.89 4.41
CA LYS A 67 -16.39 2.61 5.05
C LYS A 67 -17.06 1.38 4.43
N GLU A 68 -17.04 1.28 3.10
CA GLU A 68 -17.53 0.12 2.36
C GLU A 68 -16.74 -1.16 2.66
N LYS A 69 -15.49 -1.02 3.10
CA LYS A 69 -14.60 -2.11 3.54
C LYS A 69 -14.69 -2.39 5.05
N GLY A 70 -15.75 -1.90 5.70
CA GLY A 70 -16.08 -2.19 7.09
C GLY A 70 -15.45 -1.25 8.14
N TRP A 71 -14.91 -0.09 7.74
CA TRP A 71 -14.45 0.93 8.70
C TRP A 71 -15.62 1.76 9.22
N LYS A 72 -15.68 1.91 10.55
CA LYS A 72 -16.81 2.60 11.22
C LYS A 72 -16.45 3.96 11.80
N SER A 73 -15.16 4.23 12.04
CA SER A 73 -14.68 5.43 12.73
C SER A 73 -13.58 6.13 11.94
N LYS A 74 -13.78 7.43 11.66
CA LYS A 74 -12.76 8.31 11.08
C LYS A 74 -11.56 8.46 12.01
N THR A 75 -11.80 8.55 13.32
CA THR A 75 -10.75 8.72 14.33
C THR A 75 -9.86 7.49 14.42
N THR A 76 -10.45 6.29 14.42
CA THR A 76 -9.67 5.04 14.41
C THR A 76 -8.84 4.92 13.13
N LEU A 77 -9.44 5.26 11.99
CA LEU A 77 -8.72 5.27 10.71
C LEU A 77 -7.55 6.25 10.73
N ALA A 78 -7.74 7.48 11.22
CA ALA A 78 -6.68 8.47 11.34
C ALA A 78 -5.54 8.00 12.25
N ARG A 79 -5.86 7.37 13.39
CA ARG A 79 -4.86 6.77 14.28
C ARG A 79 -4.06 5.66 13.58
N CYS A 80 -4.74 4.78 12.85
CA CYS A 80 -4.07 3.71 12.10
C CYS A 80 -3.18 4.24 10.98
N ILE A 81 -3.61 5.30 10.27
CA ILE A 81 -2.77 5.96 9.26
C ILE A 81 -1.51 6.51 9.91
N GLN A 82 -1.64 7.20 11.04
CA GLN A 82 -0.49 7.78 11.74
C GLN A 82 0.46 6.70 12.23
N GLU A 83 -0.05 5.63 12.86
CA GLU A 83 0.74 4.49 13.31
C GLU A 83 1.55 3.84 12.17
N LEU A 84 0.94 3.67 10.99
CA LEU A 84 1.64 3.11 9.83
C LEU A 84 2.68 4.06 9.22
N ILE A 85 2.48 5.37 9.31
CA ILE A 85 3.46 6.38 8.89
C ILE A 85 4.65 6.38 9.86
N ASP A 86 4.37 6.41 11.17
CA ASP A 86 5.39 6.44 12.23
C ASP A 86 6.26 5.17 12.20
N ALA A 87 5.64 4.02 11.96
CA ALA A 87 6.32 2.74 11.79
C ALA A 87 7.02 2.57 10.41
N GLY A 88 6.81 3.50 9.47
CA GLY A 88 7.48 3.49 8.17
C GLY A 88 6.93 2.46 7.15
N PHE A 89 5.73 1.94 7.34
CA PHE A 89 5.11 1.01 6.38
C PHE A 89 4.42 1.73 5.22
N ILE A 90 3.93 2.94 5.47
CA ILE A 90 3.36 3.79 4.44
C ILE A 90 3.99 5.17 4.49
N VAL A 91 4.03 5.83 3.34
CA VAL A 91 4.39 7.23 3.24
C VAL A 91 3.27 7.99 2.56
N LYS A 92 3.01 9.22 3.00
CA LYS A 92 2.08 10.11 2.33
C LYS A 92 2.78 10.72 1.12
N THR A 93 2.22 10.51 -0.07
CA THR A 93 2.76 11.04 -1.34
C THR A 93 2.05 12.31 -1.78
N ARG A 94 0.83 12.54 -1.28
CA ARG A 94 0.11 13.79 -1.46
C ARG A 94 -0.64 14.15 -0.20
N GLN A 95 -0.46 15.38 0.26
CA GLN A 95 -1.38 15.99 1.20
C GLN A 95 -2.67 16.40 0.47
N GLY A 96 -3.78 15.77 0.83
CA GLY A 96 -5.11 16.21 0.37
C GLY A 96 -5.54 17.51 1.06
N SER A 97 -6.34 18.31 0.35
CA SER A 97 -7.06 19.46 0.88
C SER A 97 -8.55 19.22 0.69
N TYR A 98 -9.26 18.95 1.79
CA TYR A 98 -10.71 18.79 1.75
C TYR A 98 -11.40 20.08 1.26
N PRO A 99 -12.44 20.00 0.41
CA PRO A 99 -13.03 18.82 -0.22
C PRO A 99 -12.40 18.45 -1.58
N LYS A 100 -11.47 19.26 -2.10
CA LYS A 100 -10.99 19.19 -3.48
C LYS A 100 -10.10 17.99 -3.78
N THR A 101 -9.25 17.57 -2.84
CA THR A 101 -8.27 16.51 -3.08
C THR A 101 -8.14 15.54 -1.91
N LEU A 102 -7.95 14.27 -2.25
CA LEU A 102 -7.71 13.19 -1.29
C LEU A 102 -6.21 13.03 -1.03
N SER A 103 -5.85 12.70 0.21
CA SER A 103 -4.50 12.28 0.53
C SER A 103 -4.18 10.94 -0.12
N LEU A 104 -2.98 10.84 -0.67
CA LEU A 104 -2.46 9.63 -1.32
C LEU A 104 -1.28 9.08 -0.53
N TYR A 105 -1.10 7.78 -0.66
CA TYR A 105 -0.10 7.02 0.08
C TYR A 105 0.61 6.02 -0.83
N ALA A 106 1.81 5.62 -0.41
CA ALA A 106 2.59 4.53 -0.97
C ALA A 106 2.98 3.53 0.13
N ILE A 107 3.14 2.27 -0.24
CA ILE A 107 3.77 1.25 0.61
C ILE A 107 5.28 1.28 0.40
N THR A 108 6.05 1.11 1.48
CA THR A 108 7.49 1.35 1.46
C THR A 108 8.31 0.20 0.86
N TRP A 109 7.85 -1.04 0.95
CA TRP A 109 8.62 -2.16 0.38
C TRP A 109 8.54 -2.28 -1.15
N GLN A 110 7.74 -1.44 -1.82
CA GLN A 110 7.65 -1.31 -3.28
C GLN A 110 8.30 0.00 -3.75
N VAL A 111 8.73 0.03 -5.00
CA VAL A 111 9.26 1.24 -5.64
C VAL A 111 8.12 2.24 -5.86
N LEU A 112 8.38 3.53 -5.68
CA LEU A 112 7.44 4.59 -6.06
C LEU A 112 7.36 4.64 -7.59
N ASP A 113 6.15 4.62 -8.14
CA ASP A 113 5.98 4.72 -9.58
C ASP A 113 6.27 6.16 -10.06
N ASP A 114 6.93 6.29 -11.21
CA ASP A 114 7.40 7.57 -11.75
C ASP A 114 6.26 8.42 -12.35
N ASP A 115 5.10 7.81 -12.60
CA ASP A 115 3.94 8.41 -13.27
C ASP A 115 3.00 9.17 -12.32
N LEU A 116 3.46 9.51 -11.11
CA LEU A 116 2.71 10.33 -10.17
C LEU A 116 2.78 11.81 -10.59
N ASN A 117 2.17 12.14 -11.73
CA ASN A 117 2.01 13.47 -12.37
C ASN A 117 2.15 14.71 -11.45
N GLY A 118 3.37 15.05 -11.01
CA GLY A 118 3.64 16.20 -10.13
C GLY A 118 3.01 16.13 -8.73
N VAL A 119 2.64 14.93 -8.27
CA VAL A 119 1.92 14.72 -7.00
C VAL A 119 2.91 14.28 -5.92
N TYR A 120 3.85 15.16 -5.57
CA TYR A 120 4.83 14.90 -4.53
C TYR A 120 5.08 16.12 -3.66
N ASP A 121 5.18 15.88 -2.36
CA ASP A 121 5.92 16.68 -1.41
C ASP A 121 7.39 16.73 -1.88
N GLY A 122 8.09 17.85 -1.72
CA GLY A 122 9.48 18.02 -2.21
C GLY A 122 10.45 16.94 -1.72
N GLU A 123 10.19 16.34 -0.56
CA GLU A 123 10.98 15.26 0.03
C GLU A 123 10.77 13.89 -0.65
N ILE A 124 9.59 13.63 -1.20
CA ILE A 124 9.24 12.34 -1.85
C ILE A 124 9.83 12.25 -3.26
N SER A 125 9.96 13.39 -3.95
CA SER A 125 10.52 13.46 -5.31
C SER A 125 11.92 12.83 -5.41
N ALA A 126 12.73 12.95 -4.35
CA ALA A 126 14.07 12.36 -4.29
C ALA A 126 14.10 10.83 -4.13
N LEU A 127 12.94 10.21 -3.84
CA LEU A 127 12.79 8.78 -3.58
C LEU A 127 12.17 8.02 -4.77
N VAL A 128 11.74 8.74 -5.80
CA VAL A 128 11.19 8.19 -7.06
C VAL A 128 12.23 7.28 -7.73
N GLY A 129 11.80 6.08 -8.17
CA GLY A 129 12.69 5.06 -8.74
C GLY A 129 13.57 4.29 -7.74
N ARG A 130 13.50 4.58 -6.43
CA ARG A 130 14.23 3.85 -5.39
C ARG A 130 13.27 2.99 -4.55
N ARG A 131 13.76 1.85 -4.07
CA ARG A 131 13.04 1.06 -3.06
C ARG A 131 13.13 1.80 -1.72
N LEU A 132 12.00 2.11 -1.09
CA LEU A 132 11.99 2.76 0.23
C LEU A 132 12.41 1.72 1.28
N SER A 133 13.70 1.65 1.59
CA SER A 133 14.21 0.86 2.72
C SER A 133 13.92 1.61 4.02
N VAL A 134 12.75 1.40 4.61
CA VAL A 134 12.35 1.98 5.89
C VAL A 134 11.81 0.88 6.81
N PHE A 135 12.73 0.12 7.39
CA PHE A 135 12.45 -0.58 8.64
C PHE A 135 13.52 -0.07 9.61
N LYS A 136 13.16 0.92 10.44
CA LYS A 136 14.01 1.31 11.56
C LYS A 136 14.14 0.07 12.46
N LYS A 137 15.38 -0.30 12.76
CA LYS A 137 15.70 -1.18 13.89
C LYS A 137 15.27 -0.54 15.19
#